data_AF-A0AAD5X176-F1
#
_entry.id   AF-A0AAD5X176-F1
#
_cell.length_a   1.000
_cell.length_b   1.000
_cell.length_c   1.000
_cell.angle_alpha   90.00
_cell.angle_beta   90.00
_cell.angle_gamma   90.00
#
_symmetry.space_group_name_H-M   'P 1'
#
loop_
_entity.id
_entity.type
_entity.pdbx_description
1 polymer ?
#
loop_
_entity_poly.entity_id
_entity_poly.type
_entity_poly.pdbx_seq_one_letter_code
_entity_poly.pdbx_strand_id
1 'polypeptide(L)'
;EFFLDFDNETSALQGFVKGFVGVAGAVIVNEIIHDIGGRVPKSLEPDLAKCLAKFVQVYPEETRGWALACLQQEGWPSPHVSVADKTAFVQALMSKRTLKIKEGAKAFGLKCRKLDGTAYAYAV
;
A
#
# COMPACT_ATOMS: atom_id res chain seq x y z
N GLU A 1 23.85 -11.64 37.91
CA GLU A 1 23.32 -11.76 36.54
C GLU A 1 21.99 -11.03 36.48
N PHE A 2 21.85 -10.06 35.59
CA PHE A 2 20.63 -9.27 35.40
C PHE A 2 20.30 -9.30 33.90
N PHE A 3 19.90 -10.48 33.43
CA PHE A 3 19.40 -10.69 32.07
C PHE A 3 17.87 -10.64 32.18
N LEU A 4 17.34 -9.42 32.03
CA LEU A 4 15.92 -9.11 32.14
C LEU A 4 15.09 -9.85 31.09
N ASP A 5 13.86 -10.20 31.48
CA ASP A 5 12.70 -10.75 30.76
C ASP A 5 12.25 -10.02 29.46
N PHE A 6 13.13 -9.24 28.82
CA PHE A 6 12.80 -8.40 27.65
C PHE A 6 12.27 -9.20 26.45
N ASP A 7 12.69 -10.45 26.26
CA ASP A 7 12.23 -11.26 25.13
C ASP A 7 10.75 -11.63 25.22
N ASN A 8 10.20 -11.77 26.43
CA ASN A 8 8.83 -12.25 26.61
C ASN A 8 7.79 -11.17 26.23
N GLU A 9 7.98 -9.92 26.68
CA GLU A 9 7.12 -8.78 26.29
C GLU A 9 7.19 -8.51 24.78
N THR A 10 8.37 -8.62 24.19
CA THR A 10 8.54 -8.39 22.75
C THR A 10 7.84 -9.47 21.93
N SER A 11 7.82 -10.72 22.40
CA SER A 11 7.11 -11.83 21.74
C SER A 11 5.59 -11.68 21.82
N ALA A 12 5.05 -11.26 22.98
CA ALA A 12 3.63 -11.04 23.17
C ALA A 12 3.12 -9.88 22.29
N LEU A 13 3.90 -8.79 22.22
CA LEU A 13 3.60 -7.66 21.34
C LEU A 13 3.62 -8.06 19.87
N GLN A 14 4.62 -8.84 19.43
CA GLN A 14 4.65 -9.35 18.06
C GLN A 14 3.44 -10.24 17.73
N GLY A 15 3.05 -11.10 18.66
CA GLY A 15 1.83 -11.92 18.54
C GLY A 15 0.57 -11.07 18.40
N PHE A 16 0.43 -10.05 19.25
CA PHE A 16 -0.68 -9.10 19.18
C PHE A 16 -0.70 -8.33 17.86
N VAL A 17 0.43 -7.78 17.42
CA VAL A 17 0.54 -7.03 16.15
C VAL A 17 0.19 -7.93 14.98
N LYS A 18 0.69 -9.17 14.94
CA LYS A 18 0.36 -10.13 13.89
C LYS A 18 -1.14 -10.47 13.90
N GLY A 19 -1.73 -10.67 15.08
CA GLY A 19 -3.17 -10.89 15.23
C GLY A 19 -4.00 -9.70 14.72
N PHE A 20 -3.63 -8.48 15.12
CA PHE A 20 -4.27 -7.26 14.66
C PHE A 20 -4.18 -7.10 13.15
N VAL A 21 -3.00 -7.31 12.56
CA VAL A 21 -2.83 -7.24 11.09
C VAL A 21 -3.62 -8.36 10.39
N GLY A 22 -3.73 -9.54 10.98
CA GLY A 22 -4.56 -10.62 10.44
C GLY A 22 -6.04 -10.24 10.34
N VAL A 23 -6.55 -9.39 11.25
CA VAL A 23 -7.95 -8.95 11.28
C VAL A 23 -8.16 -7.65 10.48
N ALA A 24 -7.29 -6.66 10.67
CA ALA A 24 -7.47 -5.30 10.14
C ALA A 24 -6.64 -5.01 8.88
N GLY A 25 -5.67 -5.85 8.53
CA GLY A 25 -4.71 -5.59 7.46
C GLY A 25 -5.36 -5.34 6.10
N ALA A 26 -6.37 -6.13 5.75
CA ALA A 26 -7.13 -5.94 4.52
C ALA A 26 -7.79 -4.56 4.44
N VAL A 27 -8.42 -4.12 5.55
CA VAL A 27 -9.08 -2.82 5.65
C VAL A 27 -8.03 -1.71 5.53
N ILE A 28 -6.91 -1.82 6.24
CA ILE A 28 -5.83 -0.82 6.21
C ILE A 28 -5.26 -0.68 4.80
N VAL A 29 -4.94 -1.79 4.12
CA VAL A 29 -4.40 -1.76 2.75
C VAL A 29 -5.41 -1.18 1.77
N ASN A 30 -6.70 -1.53 1.93
CA ASN A 30 -7.76 -0.96 1.11
C ASN A 30 -7.85 0.57 1.26
N GLU A 31 -7.86 1.07 2.49
CA GLU A 31 -7.92 2.50 2.78
C GLU A 31 -6.69 3.24 2.23
N ILE A 32 -5.49 2.67 2.37
CA ILE A 32 -4.26 3.24 1.81
C ILE A 32 -4.36 3.35 0.27
N ILE A 33 -4.83 2.31 -0.42
CA ILE A 33 -4.97 2.32 -1.88
C ILE A 33 -6.02 3.35 -2.32
N HIS A 34 -7.12 3.47 -1.59
CA HIS A 34 -8.17 4.46 -1.87
C HIS A 34 -7.66 5.90 -1.67
N ASP A 35 -6.86 6.13 -0.63
CA ASP A 35 -6.23 7.42 -0.36
C ASP A 35 -5.24 7.81 -1.45
N ILE A 36 -4.39 6.87 -1.89
CA ILE A 36 -3.52 7.04 -3.06
C ILE A 36 -4.36 7.39 -4.29
N GLY A 37 -5.51 6.74 -4.46
CA GLY A 37 -6.42 6.93 -5.57
C GLY A 37 -7.05 8.32 -5.69
N GLY A 38 -7.04 9.15 -4.65
CA GLY A 38 -7.60 10.50 -4.78
C GLY A 38 -8.18 11.13 -3.53
N ARG A 39 -8.54 10.32 -2.53
CA ARG A 39 -9.38 10.76 -1.40
C ARG A 39 -8.70 11.76 -0.48
N VAL A 40 -7.36 11.74 -0.41
CA VAL A 40 -6.57 12.67 0.41
C VAL A 40 -5.71 13.60 -0.45
N PRO A 41 -5.14 14.69 0.11
CA PRO A 41 -4.21 15.56 -0.60
C PRO A 41 -2.97 14.80 -1.11
N LYS A 42 -2.48 15.18 -2.30
CA LYS A 42 -1.29 14.58 -2.95
C LYS A 42 -0.04 14.61 -2.06
N SER A 43 0.08 15.58 -1.16
CA SER A 43 1.21 15.69 -0.22
C SER A 43 1.36 14.49 0.71
N LEU A 44 0.29 13.72 0.96
CA LEU A 44 0.31 12.52 1.81
C LEU A 44 0.66 11.24 1.03
N GLU A 45 0.61 11.28 -0.29
CA GLU A 45 0.90 10.13 -1.16
C GLU A 45 2.28 9.48 -0.90
N PRO A 46 3.38 10.24 -0.68
CA PRO A 46 4.67 9.65 -0.36
C PRO A 46 4.66 8.84 0.94
N ASP A 47 3.90 9.27 1.95
CA ASP A 47 3.83 8.59 3.23
C ASP A 47 2.91 7.36 3.17
N LEU A 48 1.80 7.45 2.43
CA LEU A 48 0.95 6.31 2.12
C LEU A 48 1.71 5.24 1.34
N ALA A 49 2.49 5.63 0.34
CA ALA A 49 3.34 4.72 -0.43
C ALA A 49 4.42 4.06 0.43
N LYS A 50 4.97 4.77 1.43
CA LYS A 50 5.88 4.19 2.43
C LYS A 50 5.16 3.14 3.29
N CYS A 51 3.98 3.46 3.81
CA CYS A 51 3.16 2.53 4.59
C CYS A 51 2.83 1.27 3.80
N LEU A 52 2.34 1.42 2.55
CA LEU A 52 2.03 0.30 1.68
C LEU A 52 3.27 -0.57 1.41
N ALA A 53 4.41 0.06 1.12
CA ALA A 53 5.66 -0.68 0.91
C ALA A 53 6.08 -1.47 2.17
N LYS A 54 5.79 -0.95 3.37
CA LYS A 54 6.07 -1.68 4.62
C LYS A 54 5.14 -2.89 4.77
N PHE A 55 3.87 -2.76 4.42
CA PHE A 55 2.94 -3.90 4.37
C PHE A 55 3.43 -4.99 3.40
N VAL A 56 3.82 -4.61 2.18
CA VAL A 56 4.38 -5.54 1.20
C VAL A 56 5.66 -6.23 1.71
N GLN A 57 6.52 -5.53 2.45
CA GLN A 57 7.75 -6.13 2.99
C GLN A 57 7.50 -7.16 4.09
N VAL A 58 6.51 -6.91 4.95
CA VAL A 58 6.25 -7.73 6.15
C VAL A 58 5.22 -8.83 5.86
N TYR A 59 4.22 -8.55 5.03
CA TYR A 59 3.09 -9.41 4.70
C TYR A 59 2.87 -9.44 3.17
N PRO A 60 3.84 -9.93 2.37
CA PRO A 60 3.82 -9.80 0.90
C PRO A 60 2.62 -10.49 0.25
N GLU A 61 2.34 -11.72 0.66
CA GLU A 61 1.27 -12.53 0.05
C GLU A 61 -0.11 -12.01 0.44
N GLU A 62 -0.28 -11.66 1.72
CA GLU A 62 -1.53 -11.11 2.25
C GLU A 62 -1.82 -9.74 1.63
N THR A 63 -0.83 -8.84 1.60
CA THR A 63 -0.98 -7.50 1.00
C THR A 63 -1.35 -7.60 -0.48
N ARG A 64 -0.74 -8.54 -1.22
CA ARG A 64 -1.08 -8.78 -2.63
C ARG A 64 -2.51 -9.30 -2.79
N GLY A 65 -2.93 -10.24 -1.94
CA GLY A 65 -4.28 -10.77 -1.92
C GLY A 65 -5.32 -9.68 -1.65
N TRP A 66 -5.07 -8.83 -0.64
CA TRP A 66 -5.95 -7.71 -0.29
C TRP A 66 -6.03 -6.67 -1.40
N ALA A 67 -4.89 -6.31 -2.01
CA ALA A 67 -4.84 -5.36 -3.12
C ALA A 67 -5.58 -5.88 -4.35
N LEU A 68 -5.42 -7.15 -4.70
CA LEU A 68 -6.17 -7.78 -5.80
C LEU A 68 -7.67 -7.76 -5.54
N ALA A 69 -8.10 -8.10 -4.32
CA ALA A 69 -9.50 -8.16 -3.96
C ALA A 69 -10.21 -6.79 -4.10
N CYS A 70 -9.58 -5.70 -3.64
CA CYS A 70 -10.19 -4.37 -3.78
C CYS A 70 -10.14 -3.84 -5.22
N LEU A 71 -9.05 -4.08 -5.96
CA LEU A 71 -8.91 -3.59 -7.33
C LEU A 71 -9.83 -4.29 -8.34
N GLN A 72 -10.38 -5.46 -8.01
CA GLN A 72 -11.40 -6.12 -8.84
C GLN A 72 -12.71 -5.33 -8.94
N GLN A 73 -12.99 -4.43 -8.00
CA GLN A 73 -14.19 -3.62 -8.03
C GLN A 73 -14.15 -2.61 -9.20
N GLU A 74 -15.21 -2.61 -10.01
CA GLU A 74 -15.37 -1.66 -11.12
C GLU A 74 -15.47 -0.21 -10.61
N GLY A 75 -14.83 0.72 -11.32
CA GLY A 75 -14.81 2.14 -10.95
C GLY A 75 -14.02 2.49 -9.69
N TRP A 76 -13.44 1.50 -9.00
CA TRP A 76 -12.66 1.68 -7.78
C TRP A 76 -11.15 1.50 -8.04
N PRO A 77 -10.25 2.28 -7.41
CA PRO A 77 -10.50 3.42 -6.51
C PRO A 77 -10.84 4.71 -7.27
N SER A 78 -10.78 4.70 -8.60
CA SER A 78 -11.16 5.80 -9.46
C SER A 78 -11.72 5.27 -10.78
N PRO A 79 -12.71 5.93 -11.40
CA PRO A 79 -13.22 5.56 -12.73
C PRO A 79 -12.20 5.82 -13.85
N HIS A 80 -11.06 6.46 -13.55
CA HIS A 80 -10.05 6.85 -14.53
C HIS A 80 -8.98 5.78 -14.78
N VAL A 81 -8.91 4.74 -13.96
CA VAL A 81 -7.93 3.66 -14.12
C VAL A 81 -8.54 2.47 -14.86
N SER A 82 -7.83 2.00 -15.87
CA SER A 82 -8.18 0.79 -16.60
C SER A 82 -7.81 -0.47 -15.83
N VAL A 83 -8.31 -1.63 -16.26
CA VAL A 83 -7.87 -2.94 -15.74
C VAL A 83 -6.36 -3.10 -15.87
N ALA A 84 -5.77 -2.65 -16.98
CA ALA A 84 -4.32 -2.71 -17.20
C ALA A 84 -3.53 -1.88 -16.19
N ASP A 85 -4.03 -0.69 -15.81
CA ASP A 85 -3.40 0.16 -14.81
C ASP A 85 -3.42 -0.49 -13.42
N LYS A 86 -4.54 -1.13 -13.08
CA LYS A 86 -4.68 -1.88 -11.84
C LYS A 86 -3.73 -3.08 -11.81
N THR A 87 -3.62 -3.83 -12.93
CA THR A 87 -2.67 -4.95 -13.05
C THR A 87 -1.23 -4.46 -12.90
N ALA A 88 -0.86 -3.36 -13.55
CA ALA A 88 0.49 -2.79 -13.43
C ALA A 88 0.81 -2.36 -11.99
N PHE A 89 -0.16 -1.77 -11.28
CA PHE A 89 0.00 -1.43 -9.88
C PHE A 89 0.23 -2.67 -9.00
N VAL A 90 -0.58 -3.72 -9.16
CA VAL A 90 -0.37 -4.99 -8.44
C VAL A 90 0.99 -5.59 -8.75
N GLN A 91 1.43 -5.58 -10.01
CA GLN A 91 2.77 -6.04 -10.38
C GLN A 91 3.88 -5.24 -9.68
N ALA A 92 3.71 -3.93 -9.50
CA ALA A 92 4.65 -3.12 -8.74
C ALA A 92 4.72 -3.54 -7.26
N LEU A 93 3.58 -3.93 -6.67
CA LEU A 93 3.53 -4.49 -5.30
C LEU A 93 4.26 -5.84 -5.18
N MET A 94 4.44 -6.59 -6.27
CA MET A 94 5.23 -7.83 -6.27
C MET A 94 6.74 -7.59 -6.25
N SER A 95 7.19 -6.34 -6.30
CA SER A 95 8.62 -6.03 -6.29
C SER A 95 9.24 -6.22 -4.90
N LYS A 96 10.43 -6.84 -4.86
CA LYS A 96 11.26 -6.86 -3.64
C LYS A 96 11.86 -5.50 -3.29
N ARG A 97 11.80 -4.52 -4.20
CA ARG A 97 12.40 -3.20 -4.03
C ARG A 97 11.35 -2.20 -3.57
N THR A 98 11.53 -1.66 -2.36
CA THR A 98 10.71 -0.58 -1.78
C THR A 98 10.52 0.60 -2.73
N LEU A 99 11.58 0.97 -3.46
CA LEU A 99 11.52 2.06 -4.43
C LEU A 99 10.51 1.77 -5.55
N LYS A 100 10.49 0.54 -6.08
CA LYS A 100 9.56 0.14 -7.15
C LYS A 100 8.11 0.13 -6.69
N ILE A 101 7.86 -0.28 -5.45
CA ILE A 101 6.53 -0.22 -4.85
C ILE A 101 6.05 1.23 -4.75
N LYS A 102 6.91 2.13 -4.27
CA LYS A 102 6.59 3.56 -4.14
C LYS A 102 6.38 4.24 -5.50
N GLU A 103 7.23 3.95 -6.48
CA GLU A 103 7.07 4.41 -7.86
C GLU A 103 5.75 3.93 -8.47
N GLY A 104 5.40 2.66 -8.25
CA GLY A 104 4.13 2.08 -8.69
C GLY A 104 2.91 2.75 -8.05
N ALA A 105 2.96 2.97 -6.73
CA ALA A 105 1.91 3.70 -6.00
C ALA A 105 1.75 5.13 -6.53
N LYS A 106 2.87 5.83 -6.77
CA LYS A 106 2.85 7.18 -7.34
C LYS A 106 2.24 7.21 -8.74
N ALA A 107 2.71 6.34 -9.63
CA ALA A 107 2.18 6.25 -10.99
C ALA A 107 0.68 5.92 -11.00
N PHE A 108 0.25 5.01 -10.13
CA PHE A 108 -1.15 4.65 -9.98
C PHE A 108 -2.01 5.82 -9.46
N GLY A 109 -1.54 6.54 -8.43
CA GLY A 109 -2.23 7.72 -7.90
C GLY A 109 -2.38 8.84 -8.93
N LEU A 110 -1.34 9.11 -9.73
CA LEU A 110 -1.40 10.08 -10.83
C LEU A 110 -2.47 9.73 -11.86
N LYS A 111 -2.57 8.45 -12.25
CA LYS A 111 -3.60 7.98 -13.18
C LYS A 111 -5.00 8.11 -12.60
N CYS A 112 -5.19 7.70 -11.34
CA CYS A 112 -6.48 7.83 -10.66
C CYS A 112 -6.98 9.29 -10.64
N ARG A 113 -6.06 10.26 -10.51
CA ARG A 113 -6.33 11.70 -10.48
C ARG A 113 -6.34 12.38 -11.86
N LYS A 114 -6.13 11.66 -12.97
CA LYS A 114 -5.94 12.23 -14.32
C LYS A 114 -4.80 13.26 -14.41
N LEU A 115 -3.74 13.06 -13.63
CA LEU A 115 -2.55 13.91 -13.65
C LEU A 115 -1.40 13.31 -14.47
N ASP A 116 -1.59 12.10 -15.02
CA ASP A 116 -0.61 11.47 -15.90
C ASP A 116 -0.35 12.34 -17.16
N GLY A 117 0.91 12.53 -17.52
CA GLY A 117 1.32 13.41 -18.63
C GLY A 117 1.21 14.92 -18.36
N THR A 118 0.83 15.36 -17.15
CA THR A 118 0.79 16.78 -16.78
C THR A 118 2.07 17.25 -16.10
N ALA A 119 2.33 18.57 -16.04
CA ALA A 119 3.45 19.14 -15.30
C ALA A 119 3.49 18.68 -13.81
N TYR A 120 2.34 18.36 -13.22
CA TYR A 120 2.21 17.87 -11.85
C TYR A 120 2.68 16.42 -11.65
N ALA A 121 2.83 15.64 -12.72
CA ALA A 121 3.46 14.32 -12.68
C ALA A 121 4.97 14.42 -12.40
N TYR A 122 5.59 15.52 -12.84
CA TYR A 122 7.04 15.78 -12.75
C TYR A 122 7.43 16.62 -11.53
N ALA A 123 6.46 17.17 -10.79
CA ALA A 123 6.72 17.86 -9.53
C ALA A 123 7.15 16.84 -8.46
N VAL A 124 8.43 16.94 -8.08
CA VAL A 124 9.12 16.12 -7.08
C VAL A 124 8.64 16.45 -5.68
#